data_AF-A0A2N2HEB4-F1
#
_entry.id   AF-A0A2N2HEB4-F1
#
_cell.length_a   1.000
_cell.length_b   1.000
_cell.length_c   1.000
_cell.angle_alpha   90.00
_cell.angle_beta   90.00
_cell.angle_gamma   90.00
#
_symmetry.space_group_name_H-M   'P 1'
#
loop_
_entity.id
_entity.type
_entity.pdbx_description
1 polymer ?
#
loop_
_entity_poly.entity_id
_entity_poly.type
_entity_poly.pdbx_seq_one_letter_code
_entity_poly.pdbx_strand_id
1 'polypeptide(L)'
;MAVAATVVFALHAVGCTDNEPSIAPDPPATASDHQLDASSMDVRKPGQGCPEGLPGPVMAEVPAPDGTTYCIDTTEVTQGQYFAFIEAKGGDPAGKTLPDSSGQPPECKDNVSFGPPPLAHYDDCSDRWPPAYDPTGEHPANPVGCVDWCDAVAYCTWAGKRLCGRIGGGASAPSELANAQASQWYNACSQGGTTAYSFGNTFVEGVCPEGSTTETACSPPEGPFASIDRLSGGLGEWEDACEMRDPGGKVCRIRGG
;
A
#
# COMPACT_ATOMS: atom_id res chain seq x y z
N MET A 1 -6.92 1.78 -14.20
CA MET A 1 -6.87 2.79 -13.12
C MET A 1 -5.40 2.97 -12.77
N ALA A 2 -5.09 3.43 -11.58
CA ALA A 2 -3.78 3.78 -11.06
C ALA A 2 -3.49 2.91 -9.83
N VAL A 3 -2.25 2.56 -9.52
CA VAL A 3 -1.93 1.65 -8.41
C VAL A 3 -1.30 2.43 -7.27
N ALA A 4 -1.74 2.21 -6.04
CA ALA A 4 -1.20 2.78 -4.81
C ALA A 4 -0.73 1.65 -3.88
N ALA A 5 0.24 1.96 -3.04
CA ALA A 5 0.64 1.15 -1.89
C ALA A 5 0.56 2.09 -0.67
N THR A 6 -0.03 1.71 0.47
CA THR A 6 0.67 1.16 1.67
C THR A 6 -0.27 1.21 2.89
N VAL A 7 -0.08 0.40 3.98
CA VAL A 7 -0.17 0.70 5.46
C VAL A 7 0.08 -0.53 6.41
N VAL A 8 1.13 -0.44 7.26
CA VAL A 8 1.57 -1.06 8.56
C VAL A 8 1.40 -2.56 8.95
N PHE A 9 2.55 -3.23 9.21
CA PHE A 9 3.09 -3.76 10.51
C PHE A 9 4.62 -4.00 10.40
N ALA A 10 5.39 -3.81 11.49
CA ALA A 10 6.86 -4.05 11.51
C ALA A 10 7.24 -5.37 12.20
N LEU A 11 8.09 -6.20 11.56
CA LEU A 11 9.34 -6.72 12.14
C LEU A 11 10.15 -7.63 11.18
N HIS A 12 11.43 -7.28 10.99
CA HIS A 12 12.63 -8.12 10.71
C HIS A 12 13.06 -8.46 9.29
N ALA A 13 12.35 -8.08 8.22
CA ALA A 13 12.84 -8.38 6.88
C ALA A 13 12.46 -7.27 5.88
N VAL A 14 13.46 -6.46 5.53
CA VAL A 14 13.32 -5.24 4.73
C VAL A 14 13.73 -5.53 3.29
N GLY A 15 13.04 -6.42 2.59
CA GLY A 15 13.45 -6.90 1.27
C GLY A 15 12.28 -7.21 0.37
N CYS A 16 12.54 -7.29 -0.93
CA CYS A 16 11.48 -7.48 -1.90
C CYS A 16 10.77 -8.82 -1.76
N THR A 17 11.37 -9.83 -1.15
CA THR A 17 10.72 -11.14 -0.93
C THR A 17 9.96 -11.23 0.39
N ASP A 18 10.07 -10.20 1.23
CA ASP A 18 9.59 -10.26 2.59
C ASP A 18 8.08 -9.99 2.62
N ASN A 19 7.42 -10.67 3.55
CA ASN A 19 5.98 -10.65 3.72
C ASN A 19 5.66 -10.89 5.17
N GLU A 20 4.92 -9.96 5.76
CA GLU A 20 4.34 -10.14 7.08
C GLU A 20 2.84 -10.43 6.92
N PRO A 21 2.33 -11.54 7.48
CA PRO A 21 0.89 -11.73 7.54
C PRO A 21 0.29 -10.64 8.43
N SER A 22 -0.84 -10.04 8.03
CA SER A 22 -1.55 -9.11 8.91
C SER A 22 -1.84 -9.80 10.26
N ILE A 23 -1.25 -9.28 11.34
CA ILE A 23 -1.46 -9.78 12.72
C ILE A 23 -2.84 -9.36 13.25
N ALA A 24 -3.46 -8.37 12.60
CA ALA A 24 -4.83 -7.96 12.89
C ALA A 24 -5.82 -9.00 12.32
N PRO A 25 -6.76 -9.52 13.13
CA PRO A 25 -7.92 -10.18 12.59
C PRO A 25 -8.72 -9.13 11.83
N ASP A 26 -8.81 -9.26 10.50
CA ASP A 26 -9.85 -8.59 9.75
C ASP A 26 -11.21 -8.87 10.45
N PRO A 27 -12.17 -7.94 10.46
CA PRO A 27 -13.53 -8.28 10.85
C PRO A 27 -13.95 -9.53 10.04
N PRO A 28 -14.69 -10.49 10.63
CA PRO A 28 -14.98 -11.76 10.01
C PRO A 28 -15.76 -11.56 8.70
N ALA A 29 -15.02 -11.44 7.59
CA ALA A 29 -15.57 -11.38 6.26
C ALA A 29 -16.08 -12.78 5.89
N THR A 30 -17.39 -12.92 5.72
CA THR A 30 -17.96 -14.11 5.10
C THR A 30 -17.48 -14.19 3.66
N ALA A 31 -16.79 -15.28 3.34
CA ALA A 31 -16.16 -15.55 2.05
C ALA A 31 -17.08 -15.29 0.85
N SER A 32 -16.60 -14.47 -0.09
CA SER A 32 -16.87 -14.71 -1.50
C SER A 32 -15.59 -14.45 -2.27
N ASP A 33 -15.23 -15.41 -3.11
CA ASP A 33 -14.17 -15.30 -4.11
C ASP A 33 -14.64 -14.27 -5.14
N HIS A 34 -14.30 -12.99 -4.92
CA HIS A 34 -14.68 -11.92 -5.82
C HIS A 34 -13.51 -10.97 -6.04
N GLN A 35 -13.04 -10.97 -7.28
CA GLN A 35 -12.20 -9.94 -7.87
C GLN A 35 -12.80 -8.56 -7.56
N LEU A 36 -12.01 -7.69 -6.91
CA LEU A 36 -12.15 -6.25 -7.15
C LEU A 36 -12.18 -6.07 -8.66
N ASP A 37 -13.26 -5.44 -9.18
CA ASP A 37 -13.66 -5.44 -10.59
C ASP A 37 -12.45 -5.41 -11.54
N ALA A 38 -12.09 -6.60 -12.06
CA ALA A 38 -10.89 -6.89 -12.83
C ALA A 38 -11.00 -6.38 -14.27
N SER A 39 -11.56 -5.19 -14.44
CA SER A 39 -11.48 -4.50 -15.70
C SER A 39 -9.99 -4.26 -16.00
N SER A 40 -9.58 -4.67 -17.21
CA SER A 40 -8.25 -4.61 -17.85
C SER A 40 -7.64 -3.19 -17.94
N MET A 41 -7.92 -2.31 -16.98
CA MET A 41 -7.73 -0.87 -17.06
C MET A 41 -6.36 -0.40 -16.57
N ASP A 42 -5.53 -1.27 -16.02
CA ASP A 42 -4.17 -0.93 -15.56
C ASP A 42 -3.09 -1.27 -16.59
N VAL A 43 -3.42 -2.11 -17.56
CA VAL A 43 -2.53 -2.38 -18.69
C VAL A 43 -2.49 -1.14 -19.56
N ARG A 44 -1.38 -0.43 -19.50
CA ARG A 44 -1.07 0.69 -20.37
C ARG A 44 -0.13 0.25 -21.47
N LYS A 45 -0.24 0.93 -22.61
CA LYS A 45 0.80 0.85 -23.61
C LYS A 45 1.99 1.69 -23.13
N PRO A 46 3.24 1.24 -23.39
CA PRO A 46 4.41 2.04 -23.09
C PRO A 46 4.31 3.46 -23.64
N GLY A 47 4.59 4.47 -22.82
CA GLY A 47 4.56 5.88 -23.19
C GLY A 47 3.18 6.55 -23.17
N GLN A 48 2.14 5.86 -22.68
CA GLN A 48 0.84 6.48 -22.45
C GLN A 48 0.85 7.43 -21.24
N GLY A 49 1.84 7.31 -20.36
CA GLY A 49 1.94 8.10 -19.13
C GLY A 49 0.95 7.63 -18.08
N CYS A 50 1.20 8.05 -16.84
CA CYS A 50 0.28 7.86 -15.74
C CYS A 50 -0.79 8.96 -15.70
N PRO A 51 -1.99 8.67 -15.16
CA PRO A 51 -3.00 9.70 -14.94
C PRO A 51 -2.43 10.82 -14.06
N GLU A 52 -2.68 12.06 -14.47
CA GLU A 52 -2.30 13.25 -13.71
C GLU A 52 -3.51 13.81 -12.96
N GLY A 53 -3.24 14.58 -11.89
CA GLY A 53 -4.28 15.27 -11.12
C GLY A 53 -5.18 14.38 -10.25
N LEU A 54 -4.82 13.11 -10.08
CA LEU A 54 -5.48 12.24 -9.10
C LEU A 54 -5.03 12.60 -7.67
N PRO A 55 -5.89 12.43 -6.65
CA PRO A 55 -5.49 12.56 -5.26
C PRO A 55 -4.34 11.61 -4.86
N GLY A 56 -3.58 12.01 -3.84
CA GLY A 56 -2.46 11.23 -3.31
C GLY A 56 -1.12 11.51 -4.01
N PRO A 57 -0.14 10.60 -3.88
CA PRO A 57 1.16 10.74 -4.51
C PRO A 57 1.07 10.82 -6.04
N VAL A 58 2.09 11.41 -6.65
CA VAL A 58 2.32 11.30 -8.08
C VAL A 58 2.65 9.84 -8.40
N MET A 59 2.35 9.40 -9.62
CA MET A 59 2.65 8.03 -10.05
C MET A 59 3.82 7.97 -11.03
N ALA A 60 4.58 6.89 -10.91
CA ALA A 60 5.58 6.47 -11.87
C ALA A 60 4.99 5.44 -12.85
N GLU A 61 5.34 5.56 -14.13
CA GLU A 61 5.08 4.52 -15.12
C GLU A 61 6.14 3.42 -14.97
N VAL A 62 5.69 2.20 -14.69
CA VAL A 62 6.54 1.04 -14.42
C VAL A 62 6.44 0.05 -15.58
N PRO A 63 7.58 -0.37 -16.16
CA PRO A 63 7.58 -1.42 -17.16
C PRO A 63 7.23 -2.77 -16.54
N ALA A 64 6.29 -3.46 -17.16
CA ALA A 64 5.98 -4.84 -16.87
C ALA A 64 6.79 -5.77 -17.80
N PRO A 65 7.17 -6.98 -17.35
CA PRO A 65 7.95 -7.90 -18.16
C PRO A 65 7.25 -8.43 -19.42
N ASP A 66 5.92 -8.30 -19.52
CA ASP A 66 5.14 -8.65 -20.70
C ASP A 66 5.16 -7.56 -21.80
N GLY A 67 5.92 -6.48 -21.58
CA GLY A 67 6.05 -5.35 -22.49
C GLY A 67 4.95 -4.29 -22.34
N THR A 68 4.05 -4.47 -21.37
CA THR A 68 3.07 -3.44 -20.98
C THR A 68 3.66 -2.52 -19.91
N THR A 69 2.89 -1.51 -19.51
CA THR A 69 3.22 -0.69 -18.34
C THR A 69 2.04 -0.60 -17.40
N TYR A 70 2.32 -0.29 -16.13
CA TYR A 70 1.33 0.09 -15.13
C TYR A 70 1.83 1.32 -14.37
N CYS A 71 0.97 1.92 -13.55
CA CYS A 71 1.32 3.10 -12.77
C CYS A 71 1.29 2.79 -11.30
N ILE A 72 2.34 3.12 -10.56
CA ILE A 72 2.41 2.98 -9.10
C ILE A 72 2.69 4.35 -8.47
N ASP A 73 2.15 4.61 -7.29
CA ASP A 73 2.51 5.79 -6.50
C ASP A 73 4.02 5.82 -6.23
N THR A 74 4.62 7.02 -6.34
CA THR A 74 6.07 7.22 -6.17
C THR A 74 6.52 7.13 -4.72
N THR A 75 5.59 7.27 -3.79
CA THR A 75 5.82 7.23 -2.34
C THR A 75 4.64 6.54 -1.67
N GLU A 76 4.85 6.13 -0.43
CA GLU A 76 3.76 5.83 0.51
C GLU A 76 2.78 7.02 0.59
N VAL A 77 1.51 6.75 0.85
CA VAL A 77 0.48 7.78 1.08
C VAL A 77 0.85 8.58 2.34
N THR A 78 0.84 9.91 2.27
CA THR A 78 1.15 10.74 3.45
C THR A 78 -0.06 10.94 4.36
N GLN A 79 0.18 11.29 5.62
CA GLN A 79 -0.88 11.61 6.58
C GLN A 79 -1.79 12.73 6.08
N GLY A 80 -1.24 13.79 5.48
CA GLY A 80 -2.01 14.89 4.91
C GLY A 80 -2.84 14.47 3.67
N GLN A 81 -2.31 13.58 2.83
CA GLN A 81 -3.06 13.04 1.68
C GLN A 81 -4.22 12.14 2.14
N TYR A 82 -3.97 11.28 3.12
CA TYR A 82 -5.01 10.45 3.72
C TYR A 82 -6.07 11.27 4.46
N PHE A 83 -5.67 12.36 5.11
CA PHE A 83 -6.61 13.27 5.74
C PHE A 83 -7.55 13.95 4.73
N ALA A 84 -7.07 14.31 3.54
CA ALA A 84 -7.94 14.83 2.48
C ALA A 84 -9.03 13.82 2.07
N PHE A 85 -8.75 12.52 2.12
CA PHE A 85 -9.75 11.46 1.96
C PHE A 85 -10.76 11.44 3.11
N ILE A 86 -10.29 11.50 4.35
CA ILE A 86 -11.18 11.56 5.53
C ILE A 86 -12.12 12.77 5.44
N GLU A 87 -11.61 13.96 5.09
CA GLU A 87 -12.42 15.17 4.90
C GLU A 87 -13.46 14.98 3.79
N ALA A 88 -13.08 14.36 2.66
CA ALA A 88 -13.99 14.08 1.57
C ALA A 88 -15.10 13.07 1.95
N LYS A 89 -14.83 12.21 2.93
CA LYS A 89 -15.81 11.31 3.56
C LYS A 89 -16.62 11.96 4.70
N GLY A 90 -16.36 13.24 4.98
CA GLY A 90 -17.02 14.03 6.02
C GLY A 90 -16.56 13.69 7.44
N GLY A 91 -15.41 13.05 7.60
CA GLY A 91 -14.81 12.75 8.91
C GLY A 91 -14.02 13.92 9.48
N ASP A 92 -13.69 13.80 10.77
CA ASP A 92 -12.80 14.73 11.48
C ASP A 92 -11.31 14.34 11.32
N PRO A 93 -10.34 15.22 11.69
CA PRO A 93 -8.92 14.90 11.59
C PRO A 93 -8.43 13.72 12.44
N ALA A 94 -9.25 13.19 13.34
CA ALA A 94 -8.95 11.96 14.06
C ALA A 94 -9.61 10.72 13.42
N GLY A 95 -10.35 10.91 12.31
CA GLY A 95 -11.04 9.88 11.55
C GLY A 95 -12.06 9.05 12.35
N LYS A 96 -12.53 9.58 13.48
CA LYS A 96 -13.40 8.86 14.43
C LYS A 96 -14.86 8.78 13.99
N THR A 97 -15.24 9.61 13.03
CA THR A 97 -16.60 9.74 12.53
C THR A 97 -16.63 9.39 11.05
N LEU A 98 -17.40 8.36 10.68
CA LEU A 98 -17.68 8.01 9.29
C LEU A 98 -19.13 8.28 8.93
N PRO A 99 -19.44 9.47 8.39
CA PRO A 99 -20.73 9.68 7.77
C PRO A 99 -20.87 8.95 6.42
N ASP A 100 -19.77 8.69 5.70
CA ASP A 100 -19.75 7.95 4.43
C ASP A 100 -18.73 6.80 4.46
N SER A 101 -19.22 5.55 4.44
CA SER A 101 -18.40 4.33 4.36
C SER A 101 -18.27 3.75 2.95
N SER A 102 -18.74 4.48 1.91
CA SER A 102 -18.66 4.03 0.52
C SER A 102 -17.22 3.94 0.00
N GLY A 103 -17.00 3.18 -1.08
CA GLY A 103 -15.67 2.93 -1.66
C GLY A 103 -14.96 1.72 -1.07
N GLN A 104 -15.52 1.13 -0.01
CA GLN A 104 -15.10 -0.16 0.53
C GLN A 104 -15.71 -1.32 -0.27
N PRO A 105 -15.00 -2.45 -0.40
CA PRO A 105 -15.55 -3.63 -1.04
C PRO A 105 -16.54 -4.36 -0.10
N PRO A 106 -17.44 -5.23 -0.60
CA PRO A 106 -18.52 -5.80 0.19
C PRO A 106 -18.08 -6.56 1.46
N GLU A 107 -16.89 -7.16 1.45
CA GLU A 107 -16.30 -7.81 2.62
C GLU A 107 -16.00 -6.86 3.78
N CYS A 108 -15.84 -5.56 3.50
CA CYS A 108 -15.49 -4.52 4.47
C CYS A 108 -16.73 -3.85 5.07
N LYS A 109 -17.92 -4.46 4.96
CA LYS A 109 -19.18 -3.93 5.50
C LYS A 109 -19.15 -3.62 7.00
N ASP A 110 -18.28 -4.32 7.74
CA ASP A 110 -18.14 -4.20 9.19
C ASP A 110 -17.06 -3.16 9.57
N ASN A 111 -16.32 -2.63 8.60
CA ASN A 111 -15.40 -1.52 8.83
C ASN A 111 -16.16 -0.18 8.82
N VAL A 112 -16.14 0.45 9.99
CA VAL A 112 -16.96 1.62 10.34
C VAL A 112 -16.11 2.82 10.80
N SER A 113 -14.79 2.75 10.63
CA SER A 113 -13.84 3.84 10.89
C SER A 113 -12.80 3.88 9.77
N PHE A 114 -12.38 5.07 9.33
CA PHE A 114 -11.20 5.26 8.47
C PHE A 114 -10.04 5.90 9.24
N GLY A 115 -10.24 6.26 10.52
CA GLY A 115 -9.22 6.94 11.31
C GLY A 115 -8.09 6.03 11.78
N PRO A 116 -6.83 6.46 11.67
CA PRO A 116 -5.73 5.74 12.29
C PRO A 116 -5.89 5.75 13.83
N PRO A 117 -5.58 4.64 14.53
CA PRO A 117 -5.85 4.43 15.93
C PRO A 117 -5.36 5.52 16.90
N PRO A 118 -6.01 5.63 18.09
CA PRO A 118 -6.16 4.48 19.00
C PRO A 118 -7.49 3.68 18.93
N LEU A 119 -8.24 3.72 17.82
CA LEU A 119 -9.71 3.71 17.85
C LEU A 119 -10.44 2.72 16.93
N ALA A 120 -9.78 1.68 16.43
CA ALA A 120 -10.45 0.44 16.02
C ALA A 120 -9.44 -0.71 16.10
N HIS A 121 -9.57 -1.58 17.09
CA HIS A 121 -8.88 -2.87 17.21
C HIS A 121 -7.37 -2.94 17.48
N TYR A 122 -6.59 -1.85 17.46
CA TYR A 122 -5.16 -1.90 17.78
C TYR A 122 -4.72 -0.88 18.85
N ASP A 123 -4.46 -1.36 20.08
CA ASP A 123 -3.99 -0.55 21.22
C ASP A 123 -2.53 -0.03 21.06
N ASP A 124 -1.77 -0.55 20.09
CA ASP A 124 -0.30 -0.36 20.01
C ASP A 124 0.14 0.66 18.93
N CYS A 125 -0.82 1.35 18.29
CA CYS A 125 -0.56 2.38 17.29
C CYS A 125 -0.39 3.80 17.86
N SER A 126 -0.74 4.07 19.12
CA SER A 126 -0.60 5.42 19.71
C SER A 126 0.75 5.71 20.35
N ASP A 127 1.47 4.67 20.82
CA ASP A 127 2.62 4.87 21.72
C ASP A 127 3.95 4.30 21.20
N ARG A 128 3.92 3.41 20.19
CA ARG A 128 5.10 2.64 19.77
C ARG A 128 5.66 3.01 18.40
N TRP A 129 4.91 3.80 17.62
CA TRP A 129 5.20 4.01 16.21
C TRP A 129 5.28 5.50 15.85
N PRO A 130 6.44 6.15 16.03
CA PRO A 130 6.66 7.47 15.48
C PRO A 130 6.74 7.39 13.94
N PRO A 131 6.23 8.41 13.23
CA PRO A 131 5.60 9.61 13.77
C PRO A 131 4.12 9.37 14.10
N ALA A 132 3.67 9.92 15.23
CA ALA A 132 2.26 9.94 15.58
C ALA A 132 1.42 10.56 14.44
N TYR A 133 0.16 10.13 14.33
CA TYR A 133 -0.75 10.71 13.36
C TYR A 133 -1.05 12.18 13.72
N ASP A 134 -0.52 13.08 12.89
CA ASP A 134 -0.65 14.52 12.97
C ASP A 134 -0.80 15.11 11.54
N PRO A 135 -1.93 14.83 10.87
CA PRO A 135 -2.13 15.21 9.48
C PRO A 135 -2.27 16.73 9.26
N THR A 136 -2.45 17.50 10.33
CA THR A 136 -2.66 18.95 10.30
C THR A 136 -1.57 19.75 11.02
N GLY A 137 -0.63 19.09 11.69
CA GLY A 137 0.42 19.74 12.47
C GLY A 137 1.80 19.65 11.84
N GLU A 138 2.78 19.12 12.57
CA GLU A 138 4.21 19.22 12.20
C GLU A 138 4.63 18.21 11.13
N HIS A 139 3.80 17.20 10.87
CA HIS A 139 4.21 15.98 10.18
C HIS A 139 3.28 15.49 9.04
N PRO A 140 2.59 16.37 8.28
CA PRO A 140 1.63 15.95 7.25
C PRO A 140 2.26 15.21 6.04
N ALA A 141 3.58 15.33 5.87
CA ALA A 141 4.34 14.67 4.80
C ALA A 141 4.84 13.27 5.19
N ASN A 142 4.69 12.87 6.45
CA ASN A 142 5.06 11.53 6.87
C ASN A 142 4.09 10.50 6.30
N PRO A 143 4.54 9.25 6.07
CA PRO A 143 3.65 8.20 5.59
C PRO A 143 2.54 7.94 6.62
N VAL A 144 1.32 7.71 6.14
CA VAL A 144 0.19 7.34 6.99
C VAL A 144 0.35 5.88 7.38
N GLY A 145 0.37 5.62 8.68
CA GLY A 145 0.38 4.28 9.24
C GLY A 145 -0.94 3.94 9.91
N CYS A 146 -1.03 2.69 10.39
CA CYS A 146 -2.12 2.22 11.23
C CYS A 146 -3.52 2.41 10.64
N VAL A 147 -3.74 1.94 9.42
CA VAL A 147 -5.04 1.79 8.80
C VAL A 147 -5.16 0.35 8.34
N ASP A 148 -6.37 -0.18 8.30
CA ASP A 148 -6.55 -1.55 7.87
C ASP A 148 -6.60 -1.68 6.33
N TRP A 149 -6.73 -2.90 5.83
CA TRP A 149 -6.82 -3.13 4.39
C TRP A 149 -8.07 -2.50 3.77
N CYS A 150 -9.19 -2.46 4.49
CA CYS A 150 -10.44 -1.88 4.03
C CYS A 150 -10.34 -0.36 3.86
N ASP A 151 -9.67 0.31 4.79
CA ASP A 151 -9.31 1.72 4.74
C ASP A 151 -8.45 2.02 3.51
N ALA A 152 -7.43 1.19 3.28
CA ALA A 152 -6.52 1.33 2.15
C ALA A 152 -7.24 1.18 0.80
N VAL A 153 -8.14 0.20 0.66
CA VAL A 153 -8.98 0.03 -0.54
C VAL A 153 -9.91 1.23 -0.74
N ALA A 154 -10.54 1.73 0.33
CA ALA A 154 -11.44 2.87 0.26
C ALA A 154 -10.72 4.15 -0.19
N TYR A 155 -9.54 4.42 0.38
CA TYR A 155 -8.69 5.53 -0.02
C TYR A 155 -8.31 5.43 -1.50
N CYS A 156 -7.82 4.27 -1.93
CA CYS A 156 -7.42 4.06 -3.32
C CYS A 156 -8.60 4.29 -4.26
N THR A 157 -9.76 3.73 -3.95
CA THR A 157 -10.97 3.88 -4.74
C THR A 157 -11.40 5.34 -4.86
N TRP A 158 -11.39 6.10 -3.76
CA TRP A 158 -11.67 7.53 -3.75
C TRP A 158 -10.67 8.33 -4.60
N ALA A 159 -9.39 7.97 -4.53
CA ALA A 159 -8.34 8.61 -5.33
C ALA A 159 -8.39 8.24 -6.82
N GLY A 160 -9.31 7.37 -7.27
CA GLY A 160 -9.33 6.85 -8.63
C GLY A 160 -8.19 5.86 -8.93
N LYS A 161 -7.65 5.24 -7.88
CA LYS A 161 -6.56 4.27 -7.85
C LYS A 161 -7.07 2.92 -7.30
N ARG A 162 -6.17 1.95 -7.11
CA ARG A 162 -6.39 0.67 -6.43
C ARG A 162 -5.10 0.21 -5.74
N LEU A 163 -5.19 -0.77 -4.84
CA LEU A 163 -4.00 -1.39 -4.27
C LEU A 163 -3.17 -2.13 -5.34
N CYS A 164 -1.86 -2.22 -5.12
CA CYS A 164 -0.96 -3.10 -5.87
C CYS A 164 -1.49 -4.53 -5.88
N GLY A 165 -1.38 -5.23 -6.99
CA GLY A 165 -1.83 -6.61 -7.12
C GLY A 165 -1.20 -7.24 -8.33
N ARG A 166 -1.98 -8.00 -9.08
CA ARG A 166 -1.51 -8.67 -10.28
C ARG A 166 -1.26 -7.68 -11.42
N ILE A 167 -0.17 -7.89 -12.16
CA ILE A 167 0.07 -7.23 -13.45
C ILE A 167 -1.09 -7.61 -14.37
N GLY A 168 -1.79 -6.59 -14.88
CA GLY A 168 -3.02 -6.76 -15.64
C GLY A 168 -4.31 -6.48 -14.86
N GLY A 169 -4.24 -6.35 -13.54
CA GLY A 169 -5.39 -6.05 -12.67
C GLY A 169 -5.81 -7.22 -11.78
N GLY A 170 -6.47 -6.87 -10.67
CA GLY A 170 -6.98 -7.80 -9.67
C GLY A 170 -5.94 -8.33 -8.70
N ALA A 171 -6.38 -9.24 -7.84
CA ALA A 171 -5.58 -9.72 -6.73
C ALA A 171 -4.40 -10.61 -7.15
N SER A 172 -3.26 -10.46 -6.46
CA SER A 172 -2.11 -11.36 -6.61
C SER A 172 -2.34 -12.66 -5.84
N ALA A 173 -2.04 -13.80 -6.45
CA ALA A 173 -2.14 -15.08 -5.76
C ALA A 173 -1.06 -15.21 -4.65
N PRO A 174 -1.28 -16.03 -3.61
CA PRO A 174 -0.27 -16.32 -2.59
C PRO A 174 1.08 -16.78 -3.17
N SER A 175 1.05 -17.61 -4.21
CA SER A 175 2.24 -18.14 -4.88
C SER A 175 3.01 -17.11 -5.72
N GLU A 176 2.45 -15.92 -5.96
CA GLU A 176 3.04 -14.88 -6.81
C GLU A 176 3.89 -13.87 -6.01
N LEU A 177 4.08 -14.11 -4.70
CA LEU A 177 4.82 -13.24 -3.79
C LEU A 177 6.15 -12.73 -4.40
N ALA A 178 6.99 -13.64 -4.89
CA ALA A 178 8.30 -13.33 -5.46
C ALA A 178 8.33 -13.51 -6.99
N ASN A 179 7.23 -13.18 -7.68
CA ASN A 179 7.12 -13.32 -9.13
C ASN A 179 7.01 -11.96 -9.83
N ALA A 180 8.09 -11.48 -10.44
CA ALA A 180 8.13 -10.18 -11.13
C ALA A 180 7.27 -10.17 -12.40
N GLN A 181 6.95 -11.35 -12.94
CA GLN A 181 6.05 -11.46 -14.09
C GLN A 181 4.57 -11.32 -13.70
N ALA A 182 4.26 -11.38 -12.40
CA ALA A 182 2.88 -11.45 -11.92
C ALA A 182 2.52 -10.37 -10.91
N SER A 183 3.37 -10.05 -9.93
CA SER A 183 3.07 -9.05 -8.89
C SER A 183 3.62 -7.68 -9.28
N GLN A 184 2.76 -6.67 -9.29
CA GLN A 184 3.14 -5.27 -9.55
C GLN A 184 4.09 -4.75 -8.47
N TRP A 185 3.83 -5.09 -7.21
CA TRP A 185 4.66 -4.67 -6.10
C TRP A 185 6.05 -5.30 -6.21
N TYR A 186 6.11 -6.63 -6.40
CA TYR A 186 7.41 -7.31 -6.49
C TYR A 186 8.21 -6.88 -7.70
N ASN A 187 7.56 -6.71 -8.87
CA ASN A 187 8.23 -6.20 -10.07
C ASN A 187 8.85 -4.83 -9.83
N ALA A 188 8.14 -3.92 -9.16
CA ALA A 188 8.65 -2.59 -8.84
C ALA A 188 9.81 -2.65 -7.83
N CYS A 189 9.64 -3.38 -6.72
CA CYS A 189 10.66 -3.47 -5.67
C CYS A 189 11.95 -4.12 -6.20
N SER A 190 11.82 -5.27 -6.85
CA SER A 190 12.98 -6.07 -7.30
C SER A 190 13.57 -5.59 -8.63
N GLN A 191 13.11 -4.45 -9.16
CA GLN A 191 13.51 -3.93 -10.46
C GLN A 191 13.39 -4.99 -11.57
N GLY A 192 12.23 -5.62 -11.68
CA GLY A 192 11.97 -6.73 -12.61
C GLY A 192 12.63 -8.06 -12.22
N GLY A 193 12.84 -8.31 -10.92
CA GLY A 193 13.43 -9.55 -10.40
C GLY A 193 14.96 -9.57 -10.41
N THR A 194 15.61 -8.42 -10.54
CA THR A 194 17.07 -8.28 -10.64
C THR A 194 17.75 -7.90 -9.33
N THR A 195 17.00 -7.36 -8.36
CA THR A 195 17.49 -6.94 -7.05
C THR A 195 16.71 -7.56 -5.90
N ALA A 196 17.40 -7.81 -4.77
CA ALA A 196 16.79 -8.28 -3.53
C ALA A 196 16.10 -7.17 -2.72
N TYR A 197 16.53 -5.92 -2.91
CA TYR A 197 16.05 -4.70 -2.28
C TYR A 197 15.74 -3.67 -3.38
N SER A 198 14.89 -2.69 -3.09
CA SER A 198 14.62 -1.56 -4.01
C SER A 198 15.89 -0.82 -4.43
N PHE A 199 16.87 -0.74 -3.53
CA PHE A 199 18.15 -0.05 -3.75
C PHE A 199 19.31 -0.97 -4.16
N GLY A 200 19.12 -2.29 -4.31
CA GLY A 200 20.19 -3.20 -4.76
C GLY A 200 20.12 -4.63 -4.24
N ASN A 201 21.23 -5.35 -4.31
CA ASN A 201 21.30 -6.77 -3.91
C ASN A 201 21.83 -7.01 -2.49
N THR A 202 22.32 -5.97 -1.83
CA THR A 202 22.96 -6.08 -0.53
C THR A 202 22.19 -5.22 0.46
N PHE A 203 21.76 -5.81 1.58
CA PHE A 203 21.22 -5.06 2.70
C PHE A 203 22.26 -4.04 3.17
N VAL A 204 21.83 -2.80 3.36
CA VAL A 204 22.67 -1.75 3.92
C VAL A 204 22.03 -1.28 5.21
N GLU A 205 22.67 -1.62 6.33
CA GLU A 205 22.21 -1.21 7.67
C GLU A 205 22.07 0.31 7.75
N GLY A 206 20.93 0.79 8.25
CA GLY A 206 20.63 2.23 8.38
C GLY A 206 20.23 2.93 7.09
N VAL A 207 20.26 2.25 5.94
CA VAL A 207 19.58 2.71 4.73
C VAL A 207 18.14 2.25 4.83
N CYS A 208 17.21 3.19 4.63
CA CYS A 208 15.77 2.93 4.74
C CYS A 208 15.33 2.35 6.08
N PRO A 209 15.69 2.98 7.22
CA PRO A 209 15.25 2.47 8.51
C PRO A 209 13.71 2.44 8.55
N GLU A 210 13.16 1.39 9.15
CA GLU A 210 11.74 1.32 9.50
C GLU A 210 11.31 2.57 10.26
N GLY A 211 10.14 3.13 9.91
CA GLY A 211 9.64 4.36 10.56
C GLY A 211 10.51 5.61 10.34
N SER A 212 11.53 5.55 9.48
CA SER A 212 12.31 6.73 9.12
C SER A 212 11.46 7.71 8.32
N THR A 213 11.27 8.88 8.91
CA THR A 213 10.70 10.05 8.24
C THR A 213 11.76 10.82 7.43
N THR A 214 13.02 10.41 7.49
CA THR A 214 14.14 11.13 6.89
C THR A 214 14.48 10.65 5.49
N GLU A 215 14.73 11.63 4.61
CA GLU A 215 15.02 11.61 3.16
C GLU A 215 16.30 10.85 2.75
N THR A 216 16.60 9.68 3.32
CA THR A 216 17.56 8.81 2.63
C THR A 216 16.78 8.09 1.55
N ALA A 217 16.97 8.49 0.28
CA ALA A 217 16.29 7.86 -0.85
C ALA A 217 16.50 6.33 -0.81
N CYS A 218 15.39 5.61 -0.78
CA CYS A 218 15.25 4.16 -0.82
C CYS A 218 14.95 3.65 -2.22
N SER A 219 15.02 4.55 -3.20
CA SER A 219 14.83 4.27 -4.60
C SER A 219 16.05 3.59 -5.22
N PRO A 220 15.84 2.84 -6.32
CA PRO A 220 16.90 2.47 -7.24
C PRO A 220 17.76 3.69 -7.63
N PRO A 221 19.08 3.54 -7.81
CA PRO A 221 19.95 4.66 -8.18
C PRO A 221 19.71 5.16 -9.61
N GLU A 222 19.17 4.31 -10.50
CA GLU A 222 18.90 4.64 -11.90
C GLU A 222 17.83 3.72 -12.52
N GLY A 223 17.37 4.08 -13.71
CA GLY A 223 16.43 3.27 -14.49
C GLY A 223 14.96 3.57 -14.22
N PRO A 224 14.05 2.80 -14.85
CA PRO A 224 12.63 3.10 -14.87
C PRO A 224 11.92 2.93 -13.51
N PHE A 225 12.60 2.36 -12.53
CA PHE A 225 12.10 2.16 -11.16
C PHE A 225 12.61 3.24 -10.19
N ALA A 226 13.56 4.10 -10.60
CA ALA A 226 14.28 5.03 -9.72
C ALA A 226 13.42 6.16 -9.15
N SER A 227 12.21 6.38 -9.66
CA SER A 227 11.28 7.37 -9.11
C SER A 227 10.34 6.79 -8.05
N ILE A 228 10.46 5.50 -7.71
CA ILE A 228 9.64 4.85 -6.69
C ILE A 228 10.49 4.71 -5.44
N ASP A 229 10.03 5.29 -4.34
CA ASP A 229 10.73 5.31 -3.08
C ASP A 229 10.11 4.30 -2.10
N ARG A 230 10.93 3.81 -1.16
CA ARG A 230 10.53 3.06 0.05
C ARG A 230 9.80 1.72 -0.13
N LEU A 231 9.97 1.05 -1.27
CA LEU A 231 9.55 -0.36 -1.42
C LEU A 231 10.41 -1.36 -0.60
N SER A 232 11.54 -0.91 -0.03
CA SER A 232 12.31 -1.64 0.98
C SER A 232 12.69 -0.68 2.10
N GLY A 233 11.99 -0.77 3.23
CA GLY A 233 12.06 0.10 4.41
C GLY A 233 10.74 0.82 4.64
N GLY A 234 10.74 1.85 5.49
CA GLY A 234 9.54 2.67 5.70
C GLY A 234 8.43 1.93 6.47
N LEU A 235 7.22 1.94 5.90
CA LEU A 235 6.03 1.22 6.36
C LEU A 235 5.79 -0.02 5.51
N GLY A 236 5.25 -1.06 6.13
CA GLY A 236 4.66 -2.18 5.42
C GLY A 236 3.49 -1.75 4.51
N GLU A 237 3.46 -2.26 3.28
CA GLU A 237 2.54 -1.85 2.25
C GLU A 237 1.44 -2.88 1.96
N TRP A 238 0.17 -2.50 2.09
CA TRP A 238 -0.98 -3.36 1.75
C TRP A 238 -1.00 -3.70 0.25
N GLU A 239 -1.18 -4.99 -0.06
CA GLU A 239 -1.45 -5.49 -1.42
C GLU A 239 -2.92 -5.92 -1.55
N ASP A 240 -3.48 -5.85 -2.77
CA ASP A 240 -4.66 -6.58 -3.21
C ASP A 240 -4.31 -8.08 -3.27
N ALA A 241 -4.14 -8.68 -2.09
CA ALA A 241 -3.76 -10.07 -1.94
C ALA A 241 -4.17 -10.53 -0.54
N CYS A 242 -5.41 -11.02 -0.42
CA CYS A 242 -5.92 -11.56 0.83
C CYS A 242 -6.27 -13.04 0.68
N GLU A 243 -6.09 -13.80 1.75
CA GLU A 243 -6.42 -15.21 1.83
C GLU A 243 -7.17 -15.52 3.12
N MET A 244 -8.06 -16.51 3.08
CA MET A 244 -8.70 -17.04 4.27
C MET A 244 -7.78 -18.06 4.93
N ARG A 245 -7.47 -17.85 6.21
CA ARG A 245 -6.71 -18.78 7.05
C ARG A 245 -7.61 -19.47 8.07
N ASP A 246 -7.37 -20.76 8.29
CA ASP A 246 -8.05 -21.56 9.30
C ASP A 246 -7.02 -22.19 10.27
N PRO A 247 -7.09 -21.92 11.59
CA PRO A 247 -7.88 -20.86 12.22
C PRO A 247 -7.23 -19.49 11.99
N GLY A 248 -7.99 -18.43 11.74
CA GLY A 248 -7.40 -17.08 11.61
C GLY A 248 -8.23 -16.01 10.90
N GLY A 249 -9.19 -16.38 10.06
CA GLY A 249 -9.98 -15.39 9.31
C GLY A 249 -9.26 -14.89 8.06
N LYS A 250 -9.71 -13.76 7.50
CA LYS A 250 -9.08 -13.12 6.33
C LYS A 250 -7.75 -12.49 6.78
N VAL A 251 -6.70 -12.72 6.01
CA VAL A 251 -5.37 -12.14 6.20
C VAL A 251 -4.95 -11.54 4.87
N CYS A 252 -4.62 -10.25 4.90
CA CYS A 252 -4.14 -9.52 3.73
C CYS A 252 -2.62 -9.34 3.80
N ARG A 253 -1.98 -9.29 2.64
CA ARG A 253 -0.53 -9.22 2.53
C ARG A 253 -0.01 -7.80 2.77
N ILE A 254 1.08 -7.72 3.53
CA ILE A 254 1.87 -6.51 3.77
C ILE A 254 3.32 -6.77 3.33
N ARG A 255 4.00 -5.79 2.74
CA ARG A 255 5.37 -5.95 2.19
C ARG A 255 6.25 -4.72 2.40
N GLY A 256 7.56 -4.88 2.29
CA GLY A 256 8.51 -3.76 2.17
C GLY A 256 9.16 -3.33 3.48
N GLY A 257 8.50 -3.48 4.64
CA GLY A 257 9.05 -3.19 5.96
C GLY A 257 8.11 -3.57 7.09
#